data_AF-A0A060CEA8-F1
#
_entry.id   AF-A0A060CEA8-F1
#
_cell.length_a   1.000
_cell.length_b   1.000
_cell.length_c   1.000
_cell.angle_alpha   90.00
_cell.angle_beta   90.00
_cell.angle_gamma   90.00
#
_symmetry.space_group_name_H-M   'P 1'
#
loop_
_entity.id
_entity.type
_entity.pdbx_description
1 polymer ?
#
loop_
_entity_poly.entity_id
_entity_poly.type
_entity_poly.pdbx_seq_one_letter_code
_entity_poly.pdbx_strand_id
1 'polypeptide(L)'
;MLAAVEADERRVLFYESDDLRRWRELSSFGPVGDAGVVWECPDLVRLAVDGDASESRWVLLMSTNPVGDDADPAGSSMSYLVGRFDGRSFVPDDPRPIRLDHGRDFYAGVTF
;
A
#
# COMPACT_ATOMS: atom_id res chain seq x y z
N MET A 1 2.66 5.43 -14.06
CA MET A 1 3.34 4.80 -12.91
C MET A 1 2.57 3.56 -12.53
N LEU A 2 3.26 2.51 -12.10
CA LEU A 2 2.68 1.26 -11.60
C LEU A 2 3.18 1.03 -10.19
N ALA A 3 2.29 0.62 -9.28
CA ALA A 3 2.65 0.01 -8.02
C ALA A 3 2.43 -1.51 -8.14
N ALA A 4 3.48 -2.28 -7.89
CA ALA A 4 3.43 -3.74 -7.81
C ALA A 4 3.80 -4.18 -6.39
N VAL A 5 3.63 -5.46 -6.08
CA VAL A 5 3.96 -5.99 -4.76
C VAL A 5 4.73 -7.29 -4.87
N GLU A 6 5.80 -7.40 -4.08
CA GLU A 6 6.44 -8.66 -3.72
C GLU A 6 5.73 -9.17 -2.47
N ALA A 7 4.82 -10.13 -2.65
CA ALA A 7 3.81 -10.48 -1.67
C ALA A 7 4.41 -11.07 -0.38
N ASP A 8 5.35 -12.01 -0.52
CA ASP A 8 6.01 -12.69 0.61
C ASP A 8 7.04 -11.79 1.30
N GLU A 9 7.77 -10.99 0.53
CA GLU A 9 8.75 -10.01 1.01
C GLU A 9 8.09 -8.78 1.67
N ARG A 10 6.80 -8.57 1.41
CA ARG A 10 6.02 -7.39 1.82
C ARG A 10 6.70 -6.10 1.40
N ARG A 11 6.91 -5.98 0.09
CA ARG A 11 7.48 -4.78 -0.53
C ARG A 11 6.58 -4.29 -1.64
N VAL A 12 6.19 -3.03 -1.57
CA VAL A 12 5.59 -2.33 -2.71
C VAL A 12 6.72 -1.83 -3.59
N LEU A 13 6.64 -2.12 -4.89
CA LEU A 13 7.60 -1.69 -5.90
C LEU A 13 6.95 -0.62 -6.78
N PHE A 14 7.64 0.50 -6.99
CA PHE A 14 7.18 1.58 -7.85
C PHE A 14 7.92 1.53 -9.19
N TYR A 15 7.17 1.56 -10.28
CA TYR A 15 7.70 1.55 -11.65
C TYR A 15 7.20 2.74 -12.46
N GLU A 16 8.05 3.27 -13.32
CA GLU A 16 7.68 4.22 -14.37
C GLU A 16 7.79 3.58 -15.75
N SER A 17 6.99 4.08 -16.68
CA SER A 17 7.02 3.69 -18.09
C SER A 17 6.49 4.83 -18.94
N ASP A 18 7.18 5.08 -20.05
CA ASP A 18 6.77 6.07 -21.05
C ASP A 18 5.83 5.45 -22.11
N ASP A 19 5.76 4.12 -22.21
CA ASP A 19 5.04 3.39 -23.27
C ASP A 19 4.10 2.28 -22.75
N LEU A 20 4.02 2.10 -21.42
CA LEU A 20 3.27 1.06 -20.70
C LEU A 20 3.70 -0.38 -21.02
N ARG A 21 4.80 -0.58 -21.74
CA ARG A 21 5.35 -1.90 -22.11
C ARG A 21 6.69 -2.15 -21.44
N ARG A 22 7.55 -1.13 -21.41
CA ARG A 22 8.87 -1.16 -20.79
C ARG A 22 8.80 -0.42 -19.47
N TRP A 23 9.11 -1.13 -18.39
CA TRP A 23 9.00 -0.61 -17.04
C TRP A 23 10.39 -0.50 -16.43
N ARG A 24 10.68 0.64 -15.80
CA ARG A 24 11.89 0.89 -15.02
C ARG A 24 11.48 1.01 -13.55
N GLU A 25 12.13 0.22 -12.70
CA GLU A 25 11.95 0.34 -11.25
C GLU A 25 12.48 1.68 -10.76
N LEU A 26 11.72 2.33 -9.89
CA LEU A 26 12.03 3.61 -9.28
C LEU A 26 12.59 3.41 -7.87
N SER A 27 11.82 2.71 -7.05
CA SER A 27 12.09 2.48 -5.64
C SER A 27 11.17 1.38 -5.11
N SER A 28 11.37 1.01 -3.85
CA SER A 28 10.52 0.09 -3.12
C SER A 28 10.23 0.61 -1.71
N PHE A 29 9.09 0.25 -1.14
CA PHE A 29 8.73 0.52 0.25
C PHE A 29 8.33 -0.77 1.00
N GLY A 30 8.71 -0.87 2.28
CA GLY A 30 8.45 -2.03 3.14
C GLY A 30 9.70 -2.89 3.41
N PRO A 31 9.59 -3.92 4.26
CA PRO A 31 8.40 -4.33 5.02
C PRO A 31 8.15 -3.45 6.26
N VAL A 32 6.87 -3.29 6.63
CA VAL A 32 6.43 -2.71 7.92
C VAL A 32 5.21 -3.48 8.43
N GLY A 33 4.81 -3.25 9.69
CA GLY A 33 3.65 -3.94 10.28
C GLY A 33 3.91 -5.42 10.56
N ASP A 34 2.85 -6.23 10.51
CA ASP A 34 2.86 -7.57 11.08
C ASP A 34 3.64 -8.62 10.27
N ALA A 35 4.30 -9.51 11.01
CA ALA A 35 4.84 -10.76 10.48
C ALA A 35 3.69 -11.75 10.14
N GLY A 36 3.90 -12.70 9.21
CA GLY A 36 2.92 -13.78 8.97
C GLY A 36 1.73 -13.43 8.07
N VAL A 37 1.81 -12.31 7.36
CA VAL A 37 0.89 -11.94 6.28
C VAL A 37 1.66 -11.74 4.99
N VAL A 38 0.99 -11.96 3.86
CA VAL A 38 1.43 -11.45 2.54
C VAL A 38 0.78 -10.12 2.24
N TRP A 39 1.43 -9.30 1.40
CA TRP A 39 0.87 -8.03 0.91
C TRP A 39 0.33 -8.17 -0.51
N GLU A 40 -0.84 -7.60 -0.75
CA GLU A 40 -1.58 -7.72 -2.00
C GLU A 40 -2.25 -6.38 -2.36
N CYS A 41 -2.60 -6.22 -3.63
CA CYS A 41 -3.37 -5.08 -4.15
C CYS A 41 -2.89 -3.70 -3.64
N PRO A 42 -1.62 -3.30 -3.91
CA PRO A 42 -1.16 -1.98 -3.53
C PRO A 42 -1.91 -0.91 -4.34
N ASP A 43 -2.24 0.20 -3.68
CA ASP A 43 -2.81 1.37 -4.34
C ASP A 43 -2.21 2.65 -3.75
N LEU A 44 -1.94 3.65 -4.58
CA LEU A 44 -1.32 4.90 -4.16
C LEU A 44 -2.14 6.08 -4.69
N VAL A 45 -2.84 6.76 -3.79
CA VAL A 45 -3.74 7.86 -4.11
C VAL A 45 -3.35 9.13 -3.37
N ARG A 46 -3.59 10.29 -3.98
CA ARG A 46 -3.40 11.59 -3.34
C ARG A 46 -4.74 12.14 -2.89
N LEU A 47 -4.87 12.45 -1.60
CA LEU A 47 -6.10 12.95 -0.98
C LEU A 47 -5.88 14.34 -0.37
N ALA A 48 -6.91 15.18 -0.45
CA ALA A 48 -6.97 16.48 0.21
C ALA A 48 -7.22 16.30 1.72
N VAL A 49 -6.46 17.00 2.55
CA VAL A 49 -6.66 17.03 4.01
C VAL A 49 -7.82 17.97 4.30
N ASP A 50 -8.83 17.47 5.02
CA ASP A 50 -10.04 18.22 5.36
C ASP A 50 -10.75 18.90 4.17
N GLY A 51 -10.58 18.34 2.97
CA GLY A 51 -11.15 18.87 1.73
C GLY A 51 -10.39 20.05 1.10
N ASP A 52 -9.28 20.48 1.68
CA ASP A 52 -8.43 21.53 1.10
C ASP A 52 -7.48 20.93 0.05
N ALA A 53 -7.72 21.27 -1.22
CA ALA A 53 -6.90 20.77 -2.32
C ALA A 53 -5.45 21.30 -2.32
N SER A 54 -5.18 22.41 -1.61
CA SER A 54 -3.84 22.96 -1.46
C SER A 54 -3.00 22.15 -0.47
N GLU A 55 -3.64 21.51 0.50
CA GLU A 55 -3.02 20.65 1.50
C GLU A 55 -3.37 19.20 1.23
N SER A 56 -2.48 18.48 0.53
CA SER A 56 -2.71 17.06 0.19
C SER A 56 -1.65 16.14 0.77
N ARG A 57 -2.03 14.87 0.93
CA ARG A 57 -1.14 13.77 1.33
C ARG A 57 -1.29 12.59 0.38
N TRP A 58 -0.21 11.84 0.27
CA TRP A 58 -0.25 10.55 -0.41
C TRP A 58 -0.64 9.48 0.58
N VAL A 59 -1.52 8.59 0.17
CA VAL A 59 -2.00 7.46 0.96
C VAL A 59 -1.66 6.19 0.19
N LEU A 60 -0.79 5.37 0.78
CA LEU A 60 -0.47 4.04 0.28
C LEU A 60 -1.39 3.04 0.96
N LEU A 61 -2.24 2.38 0.20
CA LEU A 61 -3.12 1.30 0.63
C LEU A 61 -2.51 -0.05 0.28
N MET A 62 -2.76 -1.04 1.13
CA MET A 62 -2.29 -2.40 0.96
C MET A 62 -3.29 -3.37 1.60
N SER A 63 -3.63 -4.42 0.86
CA SER A 63 -4.40 -5.54 1.39
C SER A 63 -3.43 -6.55 1.99
N THR A 64 -3.85 -7.21 3.07
CA THR A 64 -3.05 -8.24 3.75
C THR A 64 -3.86 -9.50 3.88
N ASN A 65 -3.27 -10.65 3.55
CA ASN A 65 -3.86 -11.96 3.81
C ASN A 65 -2.95 -12.78 4.74
N PRO A 66 -3.47 -13.35 5.85
CA PRO A 66 -2.70 -14.21 6.73
C PRO A 66 -2.17 -15.46 6.03
N VAL A 67 -0.96 -15.89 6.37
CA VAL A 67 -0.32 -17.09 5.85
C VAL A 67 0.40 -17.88 6.96
N GLY A 68 0.67 -19.16 6.71
CA GLY A 68 1.33 -20.06 7.66
C GLY A 68 0.35 -20.85 8.54
N ASP A 69 0.90 -21.69 9.41
CA ASP A 69 0.13 -22.68 10.19
C ASP A 69 -0.72 -22.04 11.30
N ASP A 70 -0.33 -20.85 11.79
CA ASP A 70 -1.01 -20.07 12.83
C ASP A 70 -1.63 -18.77 12.27
N ALA A 71 -2.25 -18.87 11.09
CA ALA A 71 -2.88 -17.72 10.42
C ALA A 71 -3.94 -17.01 11.28
N ASP A 72 -3.95 -15.67 11.27
CA ASP A 72 -4.92 -14.86 12.02
C ASP A 72 -6.38 -15.24 11.66
N PRO A 73 -7.20 -15.68 12.64
CA PRO A 73 -8.59 -16.05 12.40
C PRO A 73 -9.50 -14.84 12.05
N ALA A 74 -9.01 -13.61 12.14
CA ALA A 74 -9.69 -12.43 11.60
C ALA A 74 -9.67 -12.40 10.07
N GLY A 75 -8.77 -13.15 9.42
CA GLY A 75 -8.69 -13.27 7.97
C GLY A 75 -8.08 -12.06 7.28
N SER A 76 -8.44 -11.89 6.00
CA SER A 76 -7.94 -10.81 5.15
C SER A 76 -8.37 -9.43 5.62
N SER A 77 -7.55 -8.40 5.36
CA SER A 77 -7.88 -7.02 5.70
C SER A 77 -7.19 -6.00 4.80
N MET A 78 -7.48 -4.72 5.00
CA MET A 78 -6.76 -3.60 4.38
C MET A 78 -6.16 -2.67 5.42
N SER A 79 -4.98 -2.16 5.12
CA SER A 79 -4.31 -1.11 5.86
C SER A 79 -3.86 0.01 4.94
N TYR A 80 -3.60 1.18 5.52
CA TYR A 80 -3.05 2.32 4.82
C TYR A 80 -1.93 3.00 5.61
N LEU A 81 -1.11 3.75 4.89
CA LEU A 81 -0.06 4.64 5.40
C LEU A 81 -0.23 6.01 4.77
N VAL A 82 -0.15 7.06 5.58
CA VAL A 82 -0.15 8.45 5.11
C VAL A 82 1.29 8.92 4.99
N GLY A 83 1.61 9.65 3.93
CA GLY A 83 2.93 10.21 3.73
C GLY A 83 3.06 11.08 2.48
N ARG A 84 4.27 11.04 1.92
CA ARG A 84 4.68 11.82 0.76
C ARG A 84 5.18 10.89 -0.35
N PHE A 85 4.94 11.29 -1.60
CA PHE A 85 5.49 10.64 -2.78
C PHE A 85 6.04 11.72 -3.71
N ASP A 86 7.31 11.62 -4.07
CA ASP A 86 8.03 12.60 -4.89
C ASP A 86 7.96 12.31 -6.40
N GLY A 87 7.14 11.33 -6.79
CA GLY A 87 7.10 10.79 -8.15
C GLY A 87 7.96 9.54 -8.33
N ARG A 88 8.81 9.18 -7.35
CA ARG A 88 9.70 8.01 -7.42
C ARG A 88 9.64 7.15 -6.16
N SER A 89 9.61 7.76 -4.97
CA SER A 89 9.68 7.08 -3.67
C SER A 89 8.57 7.53 -2.73
N PHE A 90 7.97 6.57 -2.03
CA PHE A 90 7.02 6.82 -0.96
C PHE A 90 7.75 6.88 0.38
N VAL A 91 7.47 7.93 1.17
CA VAL A 91 8.00 8.10 2.51
C VAL A 91 6.82 8.30 3.46
N PRO A 92 6.54 7.35 4.35
CA PRO A 92 5.45 7.51 5.32
C PRO A 92 5.80 8.57 6.36
N ASP A 93 4.79 9.29 6.83
CA ASP A 93 4.95 10.20 7.97
C ASP A 93 5.10 9.40 9.30
N ASP A 94 4.41 8.26 9.39
CA ASP A 94 4.56 7.23 10.44
C ASP A 94 4.60 5.85 9.76
N PRO A 95 5.64 5.01 10.00
CA PRO A 95 5.77 3.71 9.32
C PRO A 95 4.81 2.64 9.84
N ARG A 96 3.91 2.93 10.79
CA ARG A 96 2.92 1.97 11.30
C ARG A 96 1.67 1.94 10.41
N PRO A 97 1.36 0.80 9.76
CA PRO A 97 0.13 0.67 8.99
C PRO A 97 -1.11 0.80 9.89
N ILE A 98 -2.12 1.52 9.42
CA ILE A 98 -3.38 1.70 10.12
C ILE A 98 -4.44 0.88 9.38
N ARG A 99 -5.19 0.05 10.12
CA ARG A 99 -6.29 -0.72 9.53
C ARG A 99 -7.35 0.23 8.96
N LEU A 100 -7.70 0.02 7.70
CA LEU A 100 -8.63 0.88 6.96
C LEU A 100 -10.08 0.64 7.40
N ASP A 101 -10.44 -0.62 7.61
CA ASP A 101 -11.78 -1.04 8.00
C ASP A 101 -11.71 -2.12 9.09
N HIS A 102 -12.55 -1.98 10.12
CA HIS A 102 -12.56 -2.85 11.30
C HIS A 102 -13.47 -4.09 11.14
N GLY A 103 -14.17 -4.21 10.02
CA GLY A 103 -14.91 -5.39 9.61
C GLY A 103 -13.99 -6.50 9.09
N ARG A 104 -14.62 -7.64 8.78
CA ARG A 104 -13.94 -8.84 8.26
C ARG A 104 -13.97 -8.96 6.75
N ASP A 105 -14.85 -8.20 6.09
CA ASP A 105 -15.20 -8.38 4.67
C ASP A 105 -14.83 -7.15 3.81
N PHE A 106 -13.77 -6.42 4.19
CA PHE A 106 -13.22 -5.31 3.41
C PHE A 106 -11.78 -5.61 2.99
N TYR A 107 -11.61 -6.06 1.75
CA TYR A 107 -10.35 -6.54 1.19
C TYR A 107 -10.28 -6.25 -0.32
N ALA A 108 -9.06 -6.00 -0.84
CA ALA A 108 -8.78 -5.72 -2.25
C ALA A 108 -9.55 -4.52 -2.85
N GLY A 109 -9.87 -3.53 -2.02
CA GLY A 109 -10.41 -2.25 -2.47
C GLY A 109 -9.37 -1.45 -3.25
N VAL A 110 -9.78 -0.87 -4.38
CA VAL A 110 -8.94 -0.02 -5.25
C VAL A 110 -9.67 1.28 -5.56
N THR A 111 -8.91 2.36 -5.71
CA THR A 111 -9.42 3.68 -6.10
C THR A 111 -9.68 3.77 -7.62
N PHE A 112 -10.53 4.72 -8.04
CA PHE A 112 -10.93 4.95 -9.44
C PHE A 112 -10.04 5.97 -10.16
#